data_AF-A0A8S3FTM3-F1
#
_entry.id   AF-A0A8S3FTM3-F1
#
_cell.length_a   1.000
_cell.length_b   1.000
_cell.length_c   1.000
_cell.angle_alpha   90.00
_cell.angle_beta   90.00
_cell.angle_gamma   90.00
#
_symmetry.space_group_name_H-M   'P 1'
#
loop_
_entity.id
_entity.type
_entity.pdbx_description
1 polymer ?
#
loop_
_entity_poly.entity_id
_entity_poly.type
_entity_poly.pdbx_seq_one_letter_code
_entity_poly.pdbx_strand_id
1 'polypeptide(L)'
;IQAQKELSALAISTFPIPGDADFPLNGMFVKPAHSEIDKMKQYLEQLRKECSDRMIDRVIDPETNKPSKWWLCFVRRCFMDKTLLNIGSL
;
A
#
# COMPACT_ATOMS: atom_id res chain seq x y z
N ILE A 1 8.06 -5.06 16.47
CA ILE A 1 9.19 -5.00 15.51
C ILE A 1 9.18 -3.62 14.83
N GLN A 2 10.31 -3.02 14.47
CA GLN A 2 10.35 -1.70 13.81
C GLN A 2 9.49 -1.68 12.52
N ALA A 3 9.62 -2.72 11.68
CA ALA A 3 8.83 -2.90 10.47
C ALA A 3 7.31 -2.84 10.70
N GLN A 4 6.82 -3.35 11.84
CA GLN A 4 5.40 -3.28 12.17
C GLN A 4 4.94 -1.84 12.37
N LYS A 5 5.71 -1.03 13.09
CA LYS A 5 5.37 0.37 13.32
C LYS A 5 5.34 1.16 12.01
N GLU A 6 6.33 0.94 11.15
CA GLU A 6 6.44 1.60 9.84
C GLU A 6 5.30 1.21 8.91
N LEU A 7 4.97 -0.08 8.82
CA LEU A 7 3.86 -0.56 7.98
C LEU A 7 2.50 -0.11 8.52
N SER A 8 2.28 -0.10 9.84
CA SER A 8 1.04 0.44 10.41
C SER A 8 0.89 1.94 10.11
N ALA A 9 1.97 2.71 10.18
CA ALA A 9 1.96 4.13 9.81
C ALA A 9 1.69 4.34 8.31
N LEU A 10 2.26 3.49 7.45
CA LEU A 10 1.98 3.51 6.01
C LEU A 10 0.53 3.12 5.72
N ALA A 11 -0.05 2.15 6.43
CA ALA A 11 -1.41 1.67 6.18
C ALA A 11 -2.47 2.76 6.37
N ILE A 12 -2.27 3.62 7.38
CA ILE A 12 -3.17 4.75 7.71
C ILE A 12 -2.87 6.03 6.92
N SER A 13 -1.80 6.06 6.12
CA SER A 13 -1.49 7.25 5.33
C SER A 13 -2.54 7.47 4.23
N THR A 14 -2.60 8.71 3.74
CA THR A 14 -3.53 9.06 2.67
C THR A 14 -2.98 8.58 1.33
N PHE A 15 -3.78 7.79 0.62
CA PHE A 15 -3.51 7.34 -0.74
C PHE A 15 -4.56 7.92 -1.69
N PRO A 16 -4.18 8.20 -2.95
CA PRO A 16 -5.16 8.60 -3.96
C PRO A 16 -6.14 7.46 -4.24
N ILE A 17 -7.39 7.80 -4.53
CA ILE A 17 -8.46 6.87 -4.91
C ILE A 17 -8.89 7.11 -6.36
N PRO A 18 -9.63 6.18 -6.99
CA PRO A 18 -10.18 6.41 -8.32
C PRO A 18 -10.89 7.76 -8.45
N GLY A 19 -10.50 8.55 -9.45
CA GLY A 19 -10.97 9.92 -9.69
C GLY A 19 -10.03 11.02 -9.19
N ASP A 20 -9.06 10.72 -8.32
CA ASP A 20 -8.02 11.67 -7.93
C ASP A 20 -6.98 11.81 -9.05
N ALA A 21 -6.42 13.01 -9.22
CA ALA A 21 -5.43 13.29 -10.28
C ALA A 21 -4.20 12.38 -10.19
N ASP A 22 -3.76 12.07 -8.97
CA ASP A 22 -2.57 11.26 -8.70
C ASP A 22 -2.86 9.74 -8.69
N PHE A 23 -4.10 9.32 -8.96
CA PHE A 23 -4.43 7.90 -9.04
C PHE A 23 -4.00 7.30 -10.40
N PRO A 24 -3.03 6.37 -10.44
CA PRO A 24 -2.37 5.93 -11.67
C PRO A 24 -3.24 5.06 -12.60
N LEU A 25 -4.41 4.62 -12.14
CA LEU A 25 -5.28 3.62 -12.79
C LEU A 25 -6.69 4.17 -13.09
N ASN A 26 -6.85 5.49 -13.24
CA ASN A 26 -8.13 6.14 -13.55
C ASN A 26 -8.80 5.63 -14.85
N GLY A 27 -8.04 5.08 -15.80
CA GLY A 27 -8.59 4.47 -17.02
C GLY A 27 -9.19 3.07 -16.80
N MET A 28 -8.98 2.46 -15.63
CA MET A 28 -9.43 1.09 -15.31
C MET A 28 -10.45 1.05 -14.18
N PHE A 29 -10.42 2.03 -13.27
CA PHE A 29 -11.32 2.09 -12.13
C PHE A 29 -12.27 3.28 -12.24
N VAL A 30 -13.51 3.05 -11.81
CA VAL A 30 -14.55 4.07 -11.81
C VAL A 30 -14.42 4.95 -10.57
N LYS A 31 -14.49 6.26 -10.77
CA LYS A 31 -14.59 7.24 -9.68
C LYS A 31 -15.86 6.95 -8.86
N PRO A 32 -15.79 6.84 -7.51
CA PRO A 32 -16.96 6.63 -6.68
C PRO A 32 -17.93 7.82 -6.77
N ALA A 33 -19.22 7.57 -6.52
CA ALA A 33 -20.18 8.66 -6.32
C ALA A 33 -19.78 9.51 -5.11
N HIS A 34 -20.22 10.77 -5.06
CA HIS A 34 -19.83 11.68 -3.98
C HIS A 34 -20.16 11.12 -2.57
N SER A 35 -21.31 10.46 -2.44
CA SER A 35 -21.75 9.80 -1.20
C SER A 35 -20.97 8.55 -0.82
N GLU A 36 -20.14 8.00 -1.71
CA GLU A 36 -19.39 6.75 -1.51
C GLU A 36 -17.90 6.98 -1.26
N ILE A 37 -17.42 8.22 -1.41
CA ILE A 37 -16.00 8.58 -1.30
C ILE A 37 -15.43 8.12 0.06
N ASP A 38 -16.10 8.48 1.16
CA ASP A 38 -15.59 8.17 2.50
C ASP A 38 -15.60 6.68 2.78
N LYS A 39 -16.63 5.97 2.32
CA LYS A 39 -16.72 4.50 2.43
C LYS A 39 -15.58 3.83 1.66
N MET A 40 -15.27 4.29 0.45
CA MET A 40 -14.16 3.76 -0.34
C MET A 40 -12.81 3.99 0.34
N LYS A 41 -12.57 5.20 0.87
CA LYS A 41 -11.33 5.52 1.61
C LYS A 41 -11.14 4.61 2.82
N GLN A 42 -12.18 4.46 3.64
CA GLN A 42 -12.16 3.59 4.82
C GLN A 42 -11.93 2.13 4.44
N TYR A 43 -12.59 1.65 3.37
CA TYR A 43 -12.42 0.28 2.88
C TYR A 43 -11.00 0.01 2.40
N LEU A 44 -10.41 0.91 1.60
CA LEU A 44 -9.03 0.78 1.13
C LEU A 44 -8.01 0.89 2.27
N GLU A 45 -8.27 1.72 3.28
CA GLU A 45 -7.46 1.79 4.49
C GLU A 45 -7.50 0.46 5.28
N GLN A 46 -8.69 -0.12 5.45
CA GLN A 46 -8.84 -1.42 6.11
C GLN A 46 -8.06 -2.51 5.35
N LEU A 47 -8.15 -2.53 4.02
CA LEU A 47 -7.36 -3.44 3.18
C LEU A 47 -5.86 -3.26 3.42
N ARG A 48 -5.36 -2.01 3.47
CA ARG A 48 -3.94 -1.74 3.74
C ARG A 48 -3.51 -2.22 5.12
N LYS A 49 -4.33 -2.03 6.16
CA LYS A 49 -4.04 -2.51 7.52
C LYS A 49 -3.90 -4.03 7.56
N GLU A 50 -4.91 -4.74 7.06
CA GLU A 50 -4.93 -6.20 7.01
C GLU A 50 -3.77 -6.78 6.19
N CYS A 51 -3.45 -6.17 5.04
CA CYS A 51 -2.30 -6.57 4.23
C CYS A 51 -0.97 -6.31 4.96
N SER A 52 -0.82 -5.16 5.61
CA SER A 52 0.39 -4.79 6.33
C SER A 52 0.71 -5.76 7.46
N ASP A 53 -0.30 -6.13 8.25
CA ASP A 53 -0.15 -7.07 9.36
C ASP A 53 0.29 -8.45 8.85
N ARG A 54 -0.37 -8.97 7.81
CA ARG A 54 -0.01 -10.27 7.20
C ARG A 54 1.34 -10.26 6.50
N MET A 55 1.77 -9.12 5.97
CA MET A 55 3.02 -9.01 5.21
C MET A 55 4.25 -9.12 6.11
N ILE A 56 4.18 -8.63 7.36
CA ILE A 56 5.29 -8.70 8.32
C ILE A 56 5.71 -10.15 8.54
N ASP A 57 4.75 -11.06 8.77
CA ASP A 57 4.99 -12.48 9.02
C ASP A 57 5.60 -13.22 7.81
N ARG A 58 5.49 -12.65 6.61
CA ARG A 58 6.05 -13.23 5.38
C ARG A 58 7.40 -12.65 5.00
N VAL A 59 7.62 -11.37 5.30
CA VAL A 59 8.80 -10.62 4.84
C VAL A 59 9.89 -10.60 5.90
N ILE A 60 9.54 -10.51 7.19
CA ILE A 60 10.51 -10.44 8.27
C ILE A 60 10.79 -11.84 8.79
N ASP A 61 12.07 -12.21 8.81
CA ASP A 61 12.53 -13.47 9.37
C ASP A 61 12.35 -13.46 10.90
N PRO A 62 11.66 -14.45 11.50
CA PRO A 62 11.32 -14.43 12.92
C PRO A 62 12.53 -14.67 13.85
N GLU A 63 13.60 -15.29 13.35
CA GLU A 63 14.80 -15.58 14.14
C GLU A 63 15.78 -14.41 14.11
N THR A 64 15.96 -13.81 12.93
CA THR A 64 16.96 -12.75 12.70
C THR A 64 16.38 -11.34 12.73
N ASN A 65 15.05 -11.20 12.67
CA ASN A 65 14.32 -9.94 12.58
C ASN A 65 14.76 -9.05 11.39
N LYS A 66 15.24 -9.68 10.31
CA LYS A 66 15.71 -9.03 9.08
C LYS A 66 14.73 -9.29 7.93
N PRO A 67 14.59 -8.34 6.97
CA PRO A 67 13.78 -8.56 5.79
C PRO A 67 14.40 -9.60 4.86
N SER A 68 13.56 -10.49 4.33
CA SER A 68 13.93 -11.55 3.40
C SER A 68 14.33 -11.01 2.04
N LYS A 69 15.52 -11.39 1.56
CA LYS A 69 16.04 -11.00 0.24
C LYS A 69 15.14 -11.43 -0.92
N TRP A 70 14.39 -12.52 -0.74
CA TRP A 70 13.47 -13.07 -1.74
C TRP A 70 12.20 -12.24 -1.91
N TRP A 71 11.90 -11.38 -0.93
CA TRP A 71 10.85 -10.35 -1.04
C TRP A 71 11.44 -9.01 -1.49
N LEU A 72 12.59 -8.62 -0.93
CA LEU A 72 13.23 -7.34 -1.28
C LEU A 72 13.68 -7.25 -2.74
N CYS A 73 13.91 -8.37 -3.43
CA CYS A 73 14.24 -8.36 -4.86
C CYS A 73 13.13 -7.75 -5.74
N PHE A 74 11.91 -7.60 -5.22
CA PHE A 74 10.78 -6.98 -5.92
C PHE A 74 10.64 -5.47 -5.68
N VAL A 75 11.42 -4.84 -4.78
CA VAL A 75 11.19 -3.44 -4.36
C VAL A 75 11.21 -2.42 -5.51
N ARG A 76 11.98 -2.68 -6.57
CA ARG A 76 12.08 -1.81 -7.77
C ARG A 76 11.14 -2.24 -8.91
N ARG A 77 10.34 -3.29 -8.73
CA ARG A 77 9.42 -3.80 -9.74
C ARG A 77 8.04 -3.18 -9.53
N CYS A 78 7.58 -2.38 -10.49
CA CYS A 78 6.24 -1.80 -10.45
C CYS A 78 5.29 -2.70 -11.24
N PHE A 79 4.19 -3.14 -10.61
CA PHE A 79 3.15 -3.88 -11.30
C PHE A 79 2.47 -2.97 -12.34
N MET A 80 2.37 -3.42 -13.59
CA MET A 80 1.83 -2.65 -14.73
C MET A 80 2.54 -1.31 -14.99
N ASP A 81 3.80 -1.16 -14.54
CA ASP A 81 4.54 0.10 -14.56
C ASP A 81 3.80 1.25 -13.86
N LYS A 82 2.96 0.92 -12.86
CA LYS A 82 2.20 1.88 -12.04
C LYS A 82 2.63 1.84 -10.58
N THR A 83 2.49 2.97 -9.91
CA THR A 83 2.78 3.14 -8.48
C THR A 83 1.70 3.97 -7.81
N LEU A 84 1.31 3.58 -6.59
CA LEU A 84 0.37 4.33 -5.76
C LEU A 84 1.07 5.40 -4.91
N LEU A 85 2.40 5.34 -4.84
CA LEU A 85 3.23 6.32 -4.16
C LEU A 85 3.97 7.14 -5.22
N ASN A 86 4.12 8.44 -4.99
CA ASN A 86 5.05 9.23 -5.78
C ASN A 86 6.48 8.75 -5.44
N ILE A 87 7.17 8.15 -6.40
CA ILE A 87 8.50 7.52 -6.21
C ILE A 87 9.56 8.54 -5.76
N GLY A 88 9.30 9.85 -5.86
CA GLY A 88 10.18 10.89 -5.34
C GLY A 88 10.31 10.99 -3.81
N SER A 89 9.51 10.23 -3.04
CA SER A 89 9.54 10.26 -1.57
C SER A 89 10.04 8.97 -0.89
N LEU A 90 10.72 8.09 -1.62
CA LEU A 90 11.41 6.90 -1.09
C LEU A 90 12.92 6.96 -1.34
#